data_AF-A0A0P6VIX1-F1
#
_entry.id   AF-A0A0P6VIX1-F1
#
_cell.length_a   1.000
_cell.length_b   1.000
_cell.length_c   1.000
_cell.angle_alpha   90.00
_cell.angle_beta   90.00
_cell.angle_gamma   90.00
#
_symmetry.space_group_name_H-M   'P 1'
#
loop_
_entity.id
_entity.type
_entity.pdbx_description
1 polymer ?
#
loop_
_entity_poly.entity_id
_entity_poly.type
_entity_poly.pdbx_seq_one_letter_code
_entity_poly.pdbx_strand_id
1 'polypeptide(L)'
;MIPTHEPAQAVLPDLPFGMTEIEERLRGPEASAFREELLELLDRAAMAVEEDLSAGLPPADYTRATSLSRALAAAKEIVLAFPTT
;
A
#
# COMPACT_ATOMS: atom_id res chain seq x y z
N MET A 1 -16.04 30.80 -23.96
CA MET A 1 -15.80 29.37 -24.26
C MET A 1 -14.76 28.88 -23.28
N ILE A 2 -15.16 28.10 -22.27
CA ILE A 2 -14.23 27.49 -21.32
C ILE A 2 -13.92 26.10 -21.87
N PRO A 3 -12.64 25.74 -22.13
CA PRO A 3 -12.30 24.38 -22.53
C PRO A 3 -12.53 23.45 -21.33
N THR A 4 -13.45 22.51 -21.49
CA THR A 4 -13.71 21.43 -20.55
C THR A 4 -12.50 20.50 -20.58
N HIS A 5 -11.64 20.58 -19.56
CA HIS A 5 -10.61 19.56 -19.32
C HIS A 5 -11.33 18.28 -18.89
N GLU A 6 -11.52 17.33 -19.80
CA GLU A 6 -11.85 15.96 -19.42
C GLU A 6 -10.71 15.42 -18.54
N PRO A 7 -10.99 14.92 -17.32
CA PRO A 7 -9.97 14.23 -16.55
C PRO A 7 -9.60 12.96 -17.33
N ALA A 8 -8.33 12.85 -17.72
CA ALA A 8 -7.78 11.65 -18.30
C ALA A 8 -8.09 10.47 -17.37
N GLN A 9 -9.09 9.66 -17.74
CA GLN A 9 -9.38 8.42 -17.04
C GLN A 9 -8.14 7.56 -17.21
N ALA A 10 -7.41 7.32 -16.12
CA ALA A 10 -6.33 6.36 -16.11
C ALA A 10 -6.92 5.00 -16.49
N VAL A 11 -6.73 4.59 -17.73
CA VAL A 11 -7.02 3.25 -18.20
C VAL A 11 -6.05 2.35 -17.46
N LEU A 12 -6.50 1.77 -16.34
CA LEU A 12 -5.76 0.70 -15.70
C LEU A 12 -5.63 -0.41 -16.74
N PRO A 13 -4.40 -0.91 -17.01
CA PRO A 13 -4.24 -2.02 -17.93
C PRO A 13 -5.09 -3.18 -17.44
N ASP A 14 -5.75 -3.87 -18.38
CA ASP A 14 -6.52 -5.08 -18.12
C ASP A 14 -5.54 -6.15 -17.61
N LEU A 15 -5.29 -6.13 -16.30
CA LEU A 15 -4.46 -7.13 -15.63
C LEU A 15 -5.22 -8.46 -15.76
N PRO A 16 -4.56 -9.55 -16.16
CA PRO A 16 -5.22 -10.84 -16.29
C PRO A 16 -5.95 -11.14 -14.98
N PHE A 17 -7.26 -11.41 -15.06
CA PHE A 17 -8.06 -11.89 -13.93
C PHE A 17 -7.43 -13.18 -13.42
N GLY A 18 -6.65 -13.07 -12.35
CA GLY A 18 -5.84 -14.13 -11.75
C GLY A 18 -5.30 -13.66 -10.41
N MET A 19 -4.85 -14.61 -9.58
CA MET A 19 -4.17 -14.25 -8.34
C MET A 19 -2.87 -13.51 -8.66
N THR A 20 -2.59 -12.47 -7.89
CA THR A 20 -1.26 -11.85 -7.90
C THR A 20 -0.24 -12.79 -7.25
N GLU A 21 1.04 -12.61 -7.59
CA GLU A 21 2.14 -13.36 -6.96
C GLU A 21 2.10 -13.29 -5.42
N ILE A 22 1.73 -12.13 -4.86
CA ILE A 22 1.57 -11.94 -3.42
C ILE A 22 0.47 -12.84 -2.87
N GLU A 23 -0.68 -12.89 -3.55
CA GLU A 23 -1.81 -13.73 -3.13
C GLU A 23 -1.46 -15.23 -3.22
N GLU A 24 -0.70 -15.64 -4.23
CA GLU A 24 -0.20 -17.01 -4.34
C GLU A 24 0.72 -17.37 -3.17
N ARG A 25 1.67 -16.49 -2.83
CA ARG A 25 2.56 -16.69 -1.68
C ARG A 25 1.82 -16.72 -0.34
N LEU A 26 0.80 -15.88 -0.18
CA LEU A 26 -0.06 -15.86 1.02
C LEU A 26 -0.97 -17.07 1.14
N ARG A 27 -1.13 -17.89 0.09
CA ARG A 27 -1.85 -19.19 0.13
C ARG A 27 -0.91 -20.40 0.13
N GLY A 28 0.39 -20.18 -0.08
CA GLY A 28 1.40 -21.22 -0.21
C GLY A 28 1.81 -21.85 1.13
N PRO A 29 2.68 -22.88 1.09
CA PRO A 29 3.16 -23.57 2.29
C PRO A 29 3.94 -22.67 3.25
N GLU A 30 4.50 -21.57 2.74
CA GLU A 30 5.26 -20.58 3.51
C GLU A 30 4.43 -19.34 3.89
N ALA A 31 3.09 -19.41 3.76
CA ALA A 31 2.20 -18.27 3.95
C ALA A 31 2.37 -17.56 5.30
N SER A 32 2.60 -18.31 6.39
CA SER A 32 2.79 -17.71 7.72
C SER A 32 4.06 -16.88 7.79
N ALA A 33 5.20 -17.47 7.40
CA ALA A 33 6.49 -16.80 7.41
C ALA A 33 6.50 -15.58 6.46
N PHE A 34 5.96 -15.74 5.25
CA PHE A 34 5.85 -14.63 4.31
C PHE A 34 4.95 -13.51 4.82
N ARG A 35 3.83 -13.84 5.49
CA ARG A 35 2.95 -12.84 6.10
C ARG A 35 3.67 -12.06 7.20
N GLU A 36 4.40 -12.75 8.08
CA GLU A 36 5.20 -12.11 9.13
C GLU A 36 6.24 -11.16 8.53
N GLU A 37 7.03 -11.62 7.55
CA GLU A 37 8.02 -10.80 6.85
C GLU A 37 7.41 -9.57 6.17
N LEU A 38 6.25 -9.75 5.52
CA LEU A 38 5.55 -8.66 4.84
C LEU A 38 5.00 -7.63 5.84
N LEU A 39 4.44 -8.08 6.96
CA LEU A 39 3.96 -7.19 8.01
C LEU A 39 5.12 -6.41 8.66
N GLU A 40 6.25 -7.06 8.94
CA GLU A 40 7.45 -6.38 9.45
C GLU A 40 7.98 -5.33 8.47
N LEU A 41 7.95 -5.63 7.16
CA LEU A 41 8.34 -4.67 6.13
C LEU A 41 7.41 -3.45 6.14
N LEU A 42 6.10 -3.67 6.19
CA LEU A 42 5.11 -2.59 6.24
C LEU A 42 5.25 -1.75 7.52
N ASP A 43 5.54 -2.39 8.66
CA ASP A 43 5.75 -1.71 9.93
C ASP A 43 6.99 -0.82 9.93
N ARG A 44 8.12 -1.33 9.43
CA ARG A 44 9.34 -0.52 9.28
C ARG A 44 9.11 0.70 8.37
N ALA A 45 8.38 0.51 7.27
CA ALA A 45 8.04 1.62 6.37
C ALA A 45 7.11 2.64 7.05
N ALA A 46 6.13 2.18 7.83
CA ALA A 46 5.20 3.05 8.54
C ALA A 46 5.91 3.87 9.62
N MET A 47 6.80 3.24 10.40
CA MET A 47 7.61 3.90 11.41
C MET A 47 8.48 5.01 10.80
N ALA A 48 9.15 4.76 9.68
CA ALA A 48 9.97 5.79 9.03
C ALA A 48 9.15 7.02 8.61
N VAL A 49 7.95 6.80 8.06
CA VAL A 49 7.05 7.90 7.67
C VAL A 49 6.51 8.66 8.88
N GLU A 50 6.22 7.95 9.97
CA GLU A 50 5.77 8.56 11.23
C GLU A 50 6.88 9.38 11.89
N GLU A 51 8.12 8.90 11.86
CA GLU A 51 9.30 9.64 12.31
C GLU A 51 9.43 10.95 11.52
N ASP A 52 9.36 10.92 10.19
CA ASP A 52 9.40 12.11 9.35
C ASP A 52 8.26 13.11 9.69
N LEU A 53 7.02 12.61 9.84
CA LEU A 53 5.88 13.44 10.22
C LEU A 53 6.08 14.09 11.60
N SER A 54 6.60 13.34 12.57
CA SER A 54 6.87 13.82 13.93
C SER A 54 8.03 14.82 13.99
N ALA A 55 9.00 14.70 13.09
CA ALA A 55 10.13 15.62 12.97
C ALA A 55 9.75 16.97 12.34
N GLY A 56 8.52 17.11 11.82
CA GLY A 56 8.01 18.36 11.27
C GLY A 56 8.46 18.59 9.83
N LEU A 57 8.07 17.69 8.93
CA LEU A 57 8.28 17.84 7.49
C LEU A 57 7.83 19.21 6.95
N PRO A 58 8.49 19.72 5.90
CA PRO A 58 8.01 20.89 5.17
C PRO A 58 6.56 20.70 4.69
N PRO A 59 5.74 21.78 4.62
CA PRO A 59 4.35 21.68 4.20
C PRO A 59 4.14 21.04 2.83
N ALA A 60 5.11 21.17 1.92
CA ALA A 60 5.08 20.57 0.59
C ALA A 60 5.08 19.03 0.63
N ASP A 61 5.74 18.44 1.63
CA ASP A 61 5.92 16.98 1.75
C ASP A 61 4.85 16.33 2.64
N TYR A 62 4.16 17.12 3.46
CA TYR A 62 3.19 16.63 4.44
C TYR A 62 2.04 15.82 3.82
N THR A 63 1.45 16.31 2.72
CA THR A 63 0.36 15.59 2.03
C THR A 63 0.82 14.24 1.50
N ARG A 64 2.06 14.17 0.99
CA ARG A 64 2.65 12.92 0.51
C ARG A 64 2.88 11.94 1.65
N ALA A 65 3.51 12.38 2.74
CA ALA A 65 3.80 11.55 3.91
C ALA A 65 2.52 11.01 4.57
N THR A 66 1.50 11.86 4.75
CA THR A 66 0.20 11.41 5.30
C THR A 66 -0.53 10.44 4.38
N SER A 67 -0.45 10.64 3.06
CA SER A 67 -1.02 9.70 2.08
C SER A 67 -0.31 8.35 2.13
N LEU A 68 1.02 8.36 2.24
CA LEU A 68 1.83 7.15 2.35
C LEU A 68 1.54 6.40 3.66
N SER A 69 1.44 7.11 4.78
CA SER A 69 1.06 6.52 6.08
C SER A 69 -0.30 5.79 5.99
N ARG A 70 -1.30 6.42 5.37
CA ARG A 70 -2.62 5.78 5.16
C ARG A 70 -2.55 4.57 4.23
N ALA A 71 -1.76 4.65 3.16
CA ALA A 71 -1.59 3.54 2.23
C ALA A 71 -0.93 2.32 2.91
N LEU A 72 0.07 2.55 3.75
CA LEU A 72 0.74 1.50 4.52
C LEU A 72 -0.20 0.86 5.54
N ALA A 73 -1.01 1.66 6.24
CA ALA A 73 -2.04 1.15 7.14
C ALA A 73 -3.07 0.27 6.40
N ALA A 74 -3.58 0.74 5.27
CA ALA A 74 -4.51 -0.03 4.44
C ALA A 74 -3.89 -1.33 3.90
N ALA A 75 -2.62 -1.31 3.49
CA ALA A 75 -1.90 -2.50 3.05
C ALA A 75 -1.78 -3.54 4.18
N LYS A 76 -1.49 -3.11 5.41
CA LYS A 76 -1.46 -4.01 6.58
C LYS A 76 -2.83 -4.64 6.84
N GLU A 77 -3.90 -3.85 6.77
CA GLU A 77 -5.26 -4.36 6.94
C GLU A 77 -5.60 -5.43 5.91
N ILE A 78 -5.22 -5.21 4.63
CA ILE A 78 -5.42 -6.19 3.56
C ILE A 78 -4.67 -7.49 3.85
N VAL A 79 -3.41 -7.41 4.26
CA VAL A 79 -2.59 -8.59 4.58
C VAL A 79 -3.14 -9.35 5.79
N LEU A 80 -3.59 -8.64 6.83
CA LEU A 80 -4.17 -9.24 8.03
C LEU A 80 -5.53 -9.89 7.75
N ALA A 81 -6.36 -9.27 6.91
CA ALA A 81 -7.66 -9.80 6.51
C ALA A 81 -7.57 -10.95 5.50
N PHE A 82 -6.38 -11.19 4.91
CA PHE A 82 -6.21 -12.24 3.92
C PHE A 82 -6.42 -13.63 4.54
N PRO A 83 -7.21 -14.53 3.93
CA PRO A 83 -7.55 -15.84 4.51
C PRO A 83 -6.31 -16.66 4.88
N THR A 84 -6.32 -17.27 6.06
CA THR A 84 -5.36 -18.31 6.47
C THR A 84 -6.01 -19.66 6.20
N THR A 85 -5.53 -20.38 5.19
CA THR A 85 -6.04 -21.71 4.81
C THR A 85 -5.46 -22.80 5.72
#